data_AF-F2Q1A2-F1
#
_entry.id   AF-F2Q1A2-F1
#
_cell.length_a   1.000
_cell.length_b   1.000
_cell.length_c   1.000
_cell.angle_alpha   90.00
_cell.angle_beta   90.00
_cell.angle_gamma   90.00
#
_symmetry.space_group_name_H-M   'P 1'
#
loop_
_entity.id
_entity.type
_entity.pdbx_description
1 polymer ?
#
loop_
_entity_poly.entity_id
_entity_poly.type
_entity_poly.pdbx_seq_one_letter_code
_entity_poly.pdbx_strand_id
1 'polypeptide(L)'
;MAEQTKSHIADPPTGLYFFYGTLMDPTLLVQLLHLDKLPDLRPASIKGYKFKLWGPYPALLDDEHDNSAVIEGAVYNVESVEHAHALANYETKNYTTGTTTAYYSDGQQPETDQVTIYVFAGNRSDLTEGDFNLQRWMKMMGRGK
;
A
#
# COMPACT_ATOMS: atom_id res chain seq x y z
N MET A 1 33.66 26.39 -0.21
CA MET A 1 33.49 25.01 -0.70
C MET A 1 32.86 24.18 0.41
N ALA A 2 31.54 24.00 0.35
CA ALA A 2 30.77 22.90 0.92
C ALA A 2 29.30 23.28 0.74
N GLU A 3 28.81 23.19 -0.50
CA GLU A 3 27.37 23.05 -0.72
C GLU A 3 26.98 21.72 -0.09
N GLN A 4 26.38 21.78 1.09
CA GLN A 4 25.61 20.65 1.62
C GLN A 4 24.38 20.55 0.72
N THR A 5 24.44 19.62 -0.23
CA THR A 5 23.29 19.21 -1.03
C THR A 5 22.27 18.60 -0.06
N LYS A 6 21.37 19.46 0.42
CA LYS A 6 20.10 19.04 1.00
C LYS A 6 19.44 18.17 -0.07
N SER A 7 19.46 16.86 0.10
CA SER A 7 18.74 15.94 -0.77
C SER A 7 17.30 16.44 -0.83
N HIS A 8 16.90 16.95 -2.00
CA HIS A 8 15.50 17.25 -2.29
C HIS A 8 14.80 15.90 -2.33
N ILE A 9 14.44 15.38 -1.15
CA ILE A 9 13.44 14.33 -1.05
C ILE A 9 12.17 15.02 -1.50
N ALA A 10 11.75 14.75 -2.74
CA ALA A 10 10.46 15.21 -3.22
C ALA A 10 9.38 14.69 -2.26
N ASP A 11 8.36 15.51 -2.01
CA ASP A 11 7.22 15.08 -1.22
C ASP A 11 6.62 13.78 -1.80
N PRO A 12 6.14 12.85 -0.95
CA PRO A 12 5.43 11.69 -1.41
C PRO A 12 4.17 12.12 -2.18
N PRO A 13 3.76 11.36 -3.21
CA PRO A 13 2.67 11.77 -4.08
C PRO A 13 1.33 11.82 -3.35
N THR A 14 0.45 12.73 -3.76
CA THR A 14 -0.98 12.67 -3.43
C THR A 14 -1.75 11.97 -4.55
N GLY A 15 -2.97 11.52 -4.30
CA GLY A 15 -3.84 10.88 -5.28
C GLY A 15 -4.26 9.48 -4.88
N LEU A 16 -4.55 8.62 -5.87
CA LEU A 16 -5.08 7.29 -5.63
C LEU A 16 -3.97 6.32 -5.22
N TYR A 17 -4.14 5.69 -4.06
CA TYR A 17 -3.26 4.64 -3.55
C TYR A 17 -3.99 3.31 -3.52
N PHE A 18 -3.34 2.24 -3.97
CA PHE A 18 -3.83 0.89 -3.79
C PHE A 18 -3.12 0.21 -2.62
N PHE A 19 -3.91 -0.21 -1.64
CA PHE A 19 -3.46 -0.92 -0.46
C PHE A 19 -3.78 -2.42 -0.59
N TYR A 20 -2.78 -3.25 -0.30
CA TYR A 20 -2.85 -4.71 -0.33
C TYR A 20 -2.40 -5.35 0.99
N GLY A 21 -2.38 -4.55 2.06
CA GLY A 21 -1.88 -4.95 3.38
C GLY A 21 -2.65 -4.31 4.52
N THR A 22 -1.94 -3.94 5.59
CA THR A 22 -2.56 -3.42 6.82
C THR A 22 -3.33 -2.11 6.61
N LEU A 23 -2.92 -1.28 5.65
CA LEU A 23 -3.60 -0.04 5.27
C LEU A 23 -5.00 -0.25 4.67
N MET A 24 -5.41 -1.50 4.39
CA MET A 24 -6.80 -1.83 4.06
C MET A 24 -7.74 -1.78 5.28
N ASP A 25 -7.24 -1.69 6.51
CA ASP A 25 -8.08 -1.49 7.70
C ASP A 25 -8.47 -0.01 7.83
N PRO A 26 -9.75 0.37 7.62
CA PRO A 26 -10.16 1.77 7.69
C PRO A 26 -9.92 2.37 9.08
N THR A 27 -9.95 1.55 10.15
CA THR A 27 -9.67 2.00 11.52
C THR A 27 -8.21 2.39 11.69
N LEU A 28 -7.29 1.72 11.00
CA LEU A 28 -5.88 2.07 11.01
C LEU A 28 -5.66 3.40 10.30
N LEU A 29 -6.32 3.62 9.16
CA LEU A 29 -6.24 4.87 8.43
C LEU A 29 -6.77 6.05 9.26
N VAL A 30 -7.87 5.90 9.99
CA VAL A 30 -8.36 6.93 10.92
C VAL A 30 -7.30 7.31 11.95
N GLN A 31 -6.65 6.31 12.55
CA GLN A 31 -5.62 6.53 13.57
C GLN A 31 -4.35 7.17 12.98
N LEU A 32 -3.92 6.70 11.81
CA LEU A 32 -2.67 7.11 11.17
C LEU A 32 -2.79 8.50 10.54
N LEU A 33 -3.92 8.80 9.90
CA LEU A 33 -4.15 10.03 9.14
C LEU A 33 -4.99 11.04 9.93
N HIS A 34 -5.37 10.73 11.17
CA HIS A 34 -6.19 11.60 12.03
C HIS A 34 -7.53 12.01 11.38
N LEU A 35 -8.19 11.07 10.69
CA LEU A 35 -9.46 11.34 9.99
C LEU A 35 -10.63 11.47 10.98
N ASP A 36 -11.56 12.38 10.70
CA ASP A 36 -12.79 12.55 11.51
C ASP A 36 -13.79 11.39 11.35
N LYS A 37 -13.71 10.64 10.25
CA LYS A 37 -14.62 9.54 9.91
C LYS A 37 -13.86 8.38 9.27
N LEU A 38 -14.49 7.21 9.28
CA LEU A 38 -13.97 6.04 8.54
C LEU A 38 -13.89 6.39 7.04
N PRO A 39 -12.72 6.20 6.40
CA PRO A 39 -12.57 6.41 4.98
C PRO A 39 -13.28 5.32 4.18
N ASP A 40 -13.76 5.70 3.00
CA ASP A 40 -14.25 4.74 2.02
C ASP A 40 -13.06 4.18 1.23
N LEU A 41 -12.98 2.85 1.17
CA LEU A 41 -11.93 2.09 0.51
C LEU A 41 -12.59 1.33 -0.63
N ARG A 42 -12.32 1.74 -1.86
CA ARG A 42 -12.97 1.19 -3.04
C ARG A 42 -12.34 -0.18 -3.39
N PRO A 43 -13.08 -1.30 -3.35
CA PRO A 43 -12.51 -2.62 -3.61
C PRO A 43 -11.91 -2.72 -5.02
N ALA A 44 -10.66 -3.18 -5.11
CA ALA A 44 -9.95 -3.29 -6.37
C ALA A 44 -8.95 -4.45 -6.37
N SER A 45 -8.35 -4.69 -7.53
CA SER A 45 -7.24 -5.62 -7.68
C SER A 45 -6.15 -5.06 -8.60
N ILE A 46 -4.93 -5.56 -8.44
CA ILE A 46 -3.83 -5.35 -9.39
C ILE A 46 -3.37 -6.69 -9.95
N LYS A 47 -2.70 -6.67 -11.11
CA LYS A 47 -2.29 -7.88 -11.84
C LYS A 47 -0.81 -7.83 -12.16
N GLY A 48 -0.21 -9.00 -12.38
CA GLY A 48 1.15 -9.08 -12.90
C GLY A 48 2.24 -9.09 -11.84
N TYR A 49 1.90 -8.93 -10.56
CA TYR A 49 2.87 -8.90 -9.47
C TYR A 49 2.87 -10.20 -8.67
N LYS A 50 4.06 -10.61 -8.22
CA LYS A 50 4.18 -11.51 -7.08
C LYS A 50 4.33 -10.72 -5.80
N PHE A 51 3.85 -11.29 -4.70
CA PHE A 51 4.19 -10.82 -3.38
C PHE A 51 4.64 -11.98 -2.50
N LYS A 52 5.49 -11.66 -1.52
CA LYS A 52 5.93 -12.55 -0.44
C LYS A 52 5.52 -11.93 0.90
N LEU A 53 5.89 -12.58 2.00
CA LEU A 53 5.70 -12.02 3.34
C LEU A 53 7.03 -11.56 3.93
N TRP A 54 7.05 -10.32 4.46
CA TRP A 54 8.06 -9.82 5.37
C TRP A 54 7.51 -9.89 6.80
N GLY A 55 7.79 -10.99 7.49
CA GLY A 55 7.10 -11.29 8.75
C GLY A 55 5.58 -11.42 8.52
N PRO A 56 4.72 -10.62 9.19
CA PRO A 56 3.28 -10.64 8.95
C PRO A 56 2.82 -9.70 7.81
N TYR A 57 3.72 -8.97 7.16
CA TYR A 57 3.39 -7.92 6.19
C TYR A 57 3.56 -8.40 4.74
N PRO A 58 2.66 -8.07 3.82
CA PRO A 58 2.82 -8.40 2.41
C PRO A 58 3.92 -7.52 1.79
N ALA A 59 4.72 -8.11 0.91
CA ALA A 59 5.86 -7.51 0.26
C ALA A 59 5.77 -7.75 -1.25
N LEU A 60 5.24 -6.77 -1.98
CA LEU A 60 5.15 -6.81 -3.44
C LEU A 60 6.54 -6.64 -4.07
N LEU A 61 6.85 -7.42 -5.10
CA LEU A 61 8.14 -7.44 -5.79
C LEU A 61 7.98 -6.94 -7.24
N ASP A 62 8.73 -5.93 -7.64
CA ASP A 62 8.59 -5.27 -8.96
C ASP A 62 9.37 -5.96 -10.10
N ASP A 63 10.32 -6.84 -9.79
CA ASP A 63 11.10 -7.59 -10.78
C ASP A 63 10.59 -9.03 -10.99
N GLU A 64 9.70 -9.50 -10.10
CA GLU A 64 9.08 -10.82 -10.20
C GLU A 64 7.64 -10.68 -10.70
N HIS A 65 7.44 -10.86 -12.01
CA HIS A 65 6.12 -10.76 -12.61
C HIS A 65 5.47 -12.13 -12.83
N ASP A 66 4.17 -12.19 -12.53
CA ASP A 66 3.30 -13.31 -12.84
C ASP A 66 2.01 -12.78 -13.46
N ASN A 67 1.88 -12.93 -14.78
CA ASN A 67 0.75 -12.41 -15.54
C ASN A 67 -0.59 -13.06 -15.15
N SER A 68 -0.57 -14.18 -14.44
CA SER A 68 -1.76 -14.84 -13.91
C SER A 68 -2.10 -14.45 -12.47
N ALA A 69 -1.17 -13.82 -11.76
CA ALA A 69 -1.38 -13.38 -10.39
C ALA A 69 -2.30 -12.16 -10.33
N VAL A 70 -3.24 -12.23 -9.39
CA VAL A 70 -4.17 -11.16 -9.02
C VAL A 70 -3.98 -10.90 -7.54
N ILE A 71 -3.72 -9.65 -7.18
CA ILE A 71 -3.62 -9.22 -5.79
C ILE A 71 -4.86 -8.38 -5.48
N GLU A 72 -5.67 -8.87 -4.55
CA GLU A 72 -6.84 -8.15 -4.06
C GLU A 72 -6.44 -7.07 -3.07
N GLY A 73 -7.17 -5.96 -3.09
CA GLY A 73 -6.93 -4.85 -2.21
C GLY A 73 -8.03 -3.79 -2.29
N ALA A 74 -7.67 -2.56 -1.91
CA ALA A 74 -8.59 -1.44 -2.01
C ALA A 74 -7.87 -0.15 -2.37
N VAL A 75 -8.56 0.74 -3.06
CA VAL A 75 -8.07 2.05 -3.43
C VAL A 75 -8.59 3.09 -2.44
N TYR A 76 -7.69 3.99 -2.04
CA TYR A 76 -7.99 5.15 -1.20
C TYR A 76 -7.42 6.41 -1.85
N ASN A 77 -8.19 7.49 -1.85
CA ASN A 77 -7.73 8.79 -2.36
C ASN A 77 -7.06 9.59 -1.24
N VAL A 78 -5.75 9.83 -1.38
CA VAL A 78 -4.92 10.61 -0.47
C VAL A 78 -4.93 12.07 -0.93
N GLU A 79 -5.74 12.90 -0.27
CA GLU A 79 -6.02 14.27 -0.72
C GLU A 79 -4.95 15.30 -0.30
N SER A 80 -4.15 15.00 0.73
CA SER A 80 -3.18 15.93 1.30
C SER A 80 -1.77 15.35 1.37
N VAL A 81 -0.77 16.21 1.17
CA VAL A 81 0.65 15.87 1.28
C VAL A 81 0.99 15.38 2.68
N GLU A 82 0.33 15.93 3.72
CA GLU A 82 0.48 15.47 5.11
C GLU A 82 0.06 14.01 5.29
N HIS A 83 -1.06 13.59 4.68
CA HIS A 83 -1.46 12.18 4.70
C HIS A 83 -0.48 11.30 3.91
N ALA A 84 0.01 11.76 2.77
CA ALA A 84 1.02 11.04 2.00
C ALA A 84 2.31 10.82 2.81
N HIS A 85 2.76 11.83 3.58
CA HIS A 85 3.88 11.71 4.52
C HIS A 85 3.59 10.73 5.66
N ALA A 86 2.39 10.78 6.25
CA ALA A 86 2.01 9.86 7.32
C ALA A 86 2.04 8.40 6.84
N LEU A 87 1.54 8.13 5.62
CA LEU A 87 1.61 6.81 4.99
C LEU A 87 3.05 6.38 4.70
N ALA A 88 3.87 7.26 4.11
CA ALA A 88 5.28 6.98 3.84
C ALA A 88 6.08 6.69 5.13
N ASN A 89 5.78 7.40 6.21
CA ASN A 89 6.39 7.17 7.52
C ASN A 89 6.00 5.82 8.12
N TYR A 90 4.74 5.38 7.94
CA TYR A 90 4.26 4.09 8.41
C TYR A 90 4.91 2.91 7.66
N GLU A 91 5.00 3.00 6.34
CA GLU A 91 5.61 1.96 5.50
C GLU A 91 7.13 1.85 5.71
N THR A 92 7.79 2.93 6.14
CA THR A 92 9.23 3.04 6.39
C THR A 92 10.08 2.87 5.11
N LYS A 93 11.41 2.90 5.27
CA LYS A 93 12.38 2.65 4.18
C LYS A 93 12.32 1.23 3.58
N ASN A 94 11.53 0.33 4.17
CA ASN A 94 11.37 -1.04 3.66
C ASN A 94 10.44 -1.10 2.45
N TYR A 95 9.74 -0.02 2.13
CA TYR A 95 8.94 0.09 0.92
C TYR A 95 9.29 1.37 0.15
N THR A 96 9.17 1.30 -1.16
CA THR A 96 9.22 2.42 -2.09
C THR A 96 7.89 2.51 -2.84
N THR A 97 7.66 3.60 -3.56
CA THR A 97 6.43 3.78 -4.36
C THR A 97 6.64 3.36 -5.81
N GLY A 98 5.65 2.68 -6.39
CA GLY A 98 5.51 2.44 -7.82
C GLY A 98 4.13 2.89 -8.32
N THR A 99 3.88 2.76 -9.62
CA THR A 99 2.57 3.05 -10.23
C THR A 99 2.06 1.84 -11.00
N THR A 100 0.77 1.57 -10.92
CA THR A 100 0.13 0.49 -11.68
C THR A 100 -1.34 0.78 -11.97
N THR A 101 -2.01 -0.13 -12.67
CA THR A 101 -3.45 -0.06 -12.92
C THR A 101 -4.21 -0.86 -11.88
N ALA A 102 -5.10 -0.21 -11.14
CA ALA A 102 -6.11 -0.89 -10.34
C ALA A 102 -7.34 -1.22 -11.18
N TYR A 103 -7.95 -2.38 -10.93
CA TYR A 103 -9.18 -2.84 -11.54
C TYR A 103 -10.25 -2.97 -10.46
N TYR A 104 -11.28 -2.12 -10.52
CA TYR A 104 -12.34 -2.10 -9.51
C TYR A 104 -13.32 -3.26 -9.69
N SER A 105 -13.89 -3.72 -8.58
CA SER A 105 -14.80 -4.89 -8.56
C SER A 105 -16.23 -4.56 -8.16
N ASP A 106 -16.55 -3.28 -7.96
CA ASP A 106 -17.88 -2.80 -7.53
C ASP A 106 -18.86 -2.50 -8.67
N GLY A 107 -18.42 -2.63 -9.93
CA GLY A 107 -19.24 -2.34 -11.11
C GLY A 107 -19.53 -0.84 -11.34
N GLN A 108 -18.84 0.06 -10.63
CA GLN A 108 -18.94 1.50 -10.81
C GLN A 108 -17.88 2.03 -11.79
N GLN A 109 -18.12 3.23 -12.35
CA GLN A 109 -17.14 3.91 -13.20
C GLN A 109 -16.27 4.88 -12.38
N PRO A 110 -14.98 5.06 -12.76
CA PRO A 110 -14.27 4.31 -13.79
C PRO A 110 -14.02 2.85 -13.33
N GLU A 111 -13.90 1.92 -14.28
CA GLU A 111 -13.61 0.50 -14.00
C GLU A 111 -12.12 0.28 -13.67
N THR A 112 -11.26 1.23 -14.03
CA THR A 112 -9.83 1.22 -13.73
C THR A 112 -9.30 2.61 -13.45
N ASP A 113 -8.20 2.69 -12.68
CA ASP A 113 -7.44 3.93 -12.44
C ASP A 113 -5.94 3.64 -12.38
N GLN A 114 -5.12 4.67 -12.65
CA GLN A 114 -3.70 4.65 -12.28
C GLN A 114 -3.57 4.95 -10.79
N VAL A 115 -2.85 4.08 -10.09
CA VAL A 115 -2.70 4.14 -8.63
C VAL A 115 -1.23 4.06 -8.23
N THR A 116 -0.90 4.69 -7.11
CA THR A 116 0.34 4.47 -6.39
C THR A 116 0.26 3.17 -5.59
N ILE A 117 1.33 2.37 -5.64
CA ILE A 117 1.50 1.16 -4.84
C ILE A 117 2.77 1.26 -4.00
N TYR A 118 2.80 0.55 -2.88
CA TYR A 118 4.03 0.29 -2.15
C TYR A 118 4.69 -0.98 -2.69
N VAL A 119 6.00 -0.95 -2.89
CA VAL A 119 6.82 -2.06 -3.40
C VAL A 119 7.92 -2.30 -2.38
N PHE A 120 8.21 -3.56 -2.05
CA PHE A 120 9.20 -3.89 -1.03
C PHE A 120 10.62 -3.54 -1.51
N ALA A 121 11.27 -2.65 -0.77
CA ALA A 121 12.64 -2.18 -0.97
C ALA A 121 13.62 -2.70 0.11
N GLY A 122 13.13 -3.52 1.05
CA GLY A 122 13.94 -4.13 2.11
C GLY A 122 14.81 -5.30 1.64
N ASN A 123 15.44 -6.01 2.59
CA ASN A 123 16.28 -7.16 2.30
C ASN A 123 15.44 -8.38 1.91
N ARG A 124 15.63 -8.88 0.68
CA ARG A 124 14.86 -10.01 0.15
C ARG A 124 15.12 -11.33 0.86
N SER A 125 16.27 -11.48 1.53
CA SER A 125 16.55 -12.67 2.34
C SER A 125 15.64 -12.78 3.58
N ASP A 126 14.97 -11.69 3.96
CA ASP A 126 14.01 -11.68 5.06
C ASP A 126 12.58 -12.10 4.62
N LEU A 127 12.39 -12.37 3.34
CA LEU A 127 11.09 -12.73 2.77
C LEU A 127 10.84 -14.23 2.82
N THR A 128 9.61 -14.60 3.16
CA THR A 128 9.12 -15.98 3.15
C THR A 128 7.95 -16.13 2.19
N GLU A 129 7.81 -17.31 1.58
CA GLU A 129 6.61 -17.64 0.80
C GLU A 129 5.37 -17.68 1.69
N GLY A 130 4.24 -17.18 1.18
CA GLY A 130 2.98 -17.17 1.89
C GLY A 130 1.98 -16.20 1.29
N ASP A 131 0.77 -16.22 1.85
CA ASP A 131 -0.34 -15.34 1.49
C ASP A 131 -0.66 -14.40 2.67
N PHE A 132 -1.07 -13.17 2.35
CA PHE A 132 -1.48 -12.21 3.35
C PHE A 132 -3.00 -12.24 3.52
N ASN A 133 -3.44 -12.41 4.77
CA ASN A 133 -4.85 -12.35 5.12
C ASN A 133 -5.10 -11.23 6.14
N LEU A 134 -5.85 -10.21 5.73
CA LEU A 134 -6.16 -9.04 6.56
C LEU A 134 -6.88 -9.44 7.86
N GLN A 135 -7.84 -10.37 7.80
CA GLN A 135 -8.59 -10.80 8.98
C GLN A 135 -7.69 -11.49 10.01
N ARG A 136 -6.75 -12.32 9.55
CA ARG A 136 -5.73 -12.93 10.40
C ARG A 136 -4.85 -11.88 11.06
N TRP A 137 -4.42 -10.87 10.32
CA TRP A 137 -3.64 -9.75 10.86
C TRP A 137 -4.42 -8.96 11.92
N MET A 138 -5.68 -8.59 11.62
CA MET A 138 -6.54 -7.87 12.57
C MET A 138 -6.73 -8.65 13.88
N LYS A 139 -6.93 -9.98 13.80
CA LYS A 139 -7.03 -10.83 14.99
C LYS A 139 -5.73 -10.85 15.81
N MET A 140 -4.56 -10.93 15.17
CA MET A 140 -3.27 -10.89 15.87
C MET A 140 -3.05 -9.56 16.60
N MET A 141 -3.50 -8.45 16.02
CA MET A 141 -3.38 -7.11 16.61
C MET A 141 -4.45 -6.78 17.65
N GLY A 142 -5.37 -7.71 17.96
CA GLY A 142 -6.51 -7.45 18.84
C GLY A 142 -7.51 -6.44 18.26
N ARG A 143 -7.52 -6.27 16.94
CA ARG A 143 -8.39 -5.35 16.18
C ARG A 143 -9.62 -6.03 15.60
N GLY A 144 -9.67 -7.36 15.62
CA GLY A 144 -10.85 -8.13 15.24
C GLY A 144 -11.88 -8.14 16.37
N LYS A 145 -13.12 -7.73 16.08
CA LYS A 145 -14.26 -7.93 16.98
C LYS A 145 -14.63 -9.41 17.08
#